data_AF-A0A535NW17-F1
#
_entry.id   AF-A0A535NW17-F1
#
_cell.length_a   1.000
_cell.length_b   1.000
_cell.length_c   1.000
_cell.angle_alpha   90.00
_cell.angle_beta   90.00
_cell.angle_gamma   90.00
#
_symmetry.space_group_name_H-M   'P 1'
#
loop_
_entity.id
_entity.type
_entity.pdbx_description
1 polymer ?
#
loop_
_entity_poly.entity_id
_entity_poly.type
_entity_poly.pdbx_seq_one_letter_code
_entity_poly.pdbx_strand_id
1 'polypeptide(L)'
;MPVTSASIERAGEAPLAESAARCATRGKTMHEVLILLGDGDRRSIGNVDAVIAAVEHDPSCFDVLFHSLFSDDPLIRMRSADAIEKISRKHPDWLQPYKRQLLTQVAQSEQQEVRWHVAQLFPRLAADQHERTAMVRVLLDYLND
;
A
#
# COMPACT_ATOMS: atom_id res chain seq x y z
N MET A 1 0.47 -14.36 -59.94
CA MET A 1 -0.28 -14.47 -58.66
C MET A 1 0.32 -13.46 -57.70
N PRO A 2 -0.48 -12.56 -57.09
CA PRO A 2 0.03 -11.40 -56.38
C PRO A 2 0.45 -11.71 -54.94
N VAL A 3 1.40 -10.91 -54.44
CA VAL A 3 1.93 -10.91 -53.08
C VAL A 3 0.93 -10.16 -52.18
N THR A 4 0.49 -10.78 -51.10
CA THR A 4 -0.34 -10.13 -50.07
C THR A 4 0.54 -9.34 -49.11
N SER A 5 0.40 -8.01 -49.10
CA SER A 5 0.97 -7.12 -48.10
C SER A 5 0.25 -7.28 -46.76
N ALA A 6 1.02 -7.52 -45.70
CA ALA A 6 0.55 -7.43 -44.32
C ALA A 6 0.40 -5.95 -43.92
N SER A 7 -0.81 -5.55 -43.55
CA SER A 7 -1.08 -4.28 -42.88
C SER A 7 -0.55 -4.37 -41.44
N ILE A 8 0.49 -3.60 -41.14
CA ILE A 8 0.90 -3.31 -39.77
C ILE A 8 -0.04 -2.22 -39.25
N GLU A 9 -1.00 -2.60 -38.40
CA GLU A 9 -1.79 -1.63 -37.64
C GLU A 9 -0.88 -0.91 -36.65
N ARG A 10 -0.85 0.43 -36.74
CA ARG A 10 -0.16 1.31 -35.81
C ARG A 10 -0.82 1.21 -34.43
N ALA A 11 -0.03 0.89 -33.41
CA ALA A 11 -0.41 1.13 -32.02
C ALA A 11 -0.74 2.62 -31.85
N GLY A 12 -1.98 2.90 -31.41
CA GLY A 12 -2.47 4.24 -31.13
C GLY A 12 -1.74 4.85 -29.94
N GLU A 13 -0.98 5.89 -30.22
CA GLU A 13 -0.33 6.75 -29.24
C GLU A 13 -1.42 7.62 -28.58
N ALA A 14 -1.77 7.32 -27.33
CA ALA A 14 -2.77 8.10 -26.59
C ALA A 14 -2.29 9.56 -26.40
N PRO A 15 -3.18 10.57 -26.41
CA PRO A 15 -2.77 11.97 -26.45
C PRO A 15 -2.11 12.42 -25.13
N LEU A 16 -0.92 13.03 -25.23
CA LEU A 16 -0.14 13.57 -24.11
C LEU A 16 -0.93 14.44 -23.11
N ALA A 17 -1.99 15.12 -23.56
CA ALA A 17 -2.87 15.92 -22.71
C ALA A 17 -3.69 15.09 -21.71
N GLU A 18 -4.12 13.89 -22.10
CA GLU A 18 -4.85 12.97 -21.22
C GLU A 18 -3.90 12.37 -20.17
N SER A 19 -2.64 12.13 -20.57
CA SER A 19 -1.58 11.69 -19.67
C SER A 19 -1.21 12.75 -18.62
N ALA A 20 -1.10 14.02 -19.01
CA ALA A 20 -0.83 15.12 -18.10
C ALA A 20 -1.98 15.37 -17.11
N ALA A 21 -3.24 15.32 -17.56
CA ALA A 21 -4.41 15.44 -16.68
C ALA A 21 -4.49 14.28 -15.68
N ARG A 22 -4.25 13.04 -16.12
CA ARG A 22 -4.15 11.87 -15.24
C ARG A 22 -3.02 12.00 -14.22
N CYS A 23 -1.87 12.55 -14.62
CA CYS A 23 -0.74 12.81 -13.73
C CYS A 23 -1.06 13.89 -12.69
N ALA A 24 -1.76 14.97 -13.08
CA ALA A 24 -2.16 16.04 -12.17
C ALA A 24 -3.23 15.58 -11.17
N THR A 25 -4.24 14.81 -11.63
CA THR A 25 -5.24 14.18 -10.75
C THR A 25 -4.58 13.21 -9.79
N ARG A 26 -3.67 12.35 -10.28
CA ARG A 26 -2.90 11.42 -9.44
C ARG A 26 -2.07 12.15 -8.37
N GLY A 27 -1.35 13.21 -8.76
CA GLY A 27 -0.57 14.02 -7.82
C GLY A 27 -1.43 14.67 -6.74
N LYS A 28 -2.65 15.08 -7.09
CA LYS A 28 -3.64 15.59 -6.13
C LYS A 28 -4.09 14.51 -5.15
N THR A 29 -4.46 13.31 -5.64
CA THR A 29 -4.92 12.19 -4.79
C THR A 29 -3.82 11.69 -3.86
N MET A 30 -2.56 11.65 -4.32
CA MET A 30 -1.41 11.32 -3.47
C MET A 30 -1.24 12.31 -2.31
N HIS A 31 -1.37 13.61 -2.59
CA HIS A 31 -1.28 14.64 -1.56
C HIS A 31 -2.47 14.57 -0.57
N GLU A 32 -3.67 14.29 -1.07
CA GLU A 32 -4.87 14.08 -0.25
C GLU A 32 -4.70 12.92 0.74
N VAL A 33 -4.15 11.78 0.31
CA VAL A 33 -3.86 10.64 1.21
C VAL A 33 -2.97 11.05 2.38
N LEU A 34 -1.89 11.78 2.12
CA LEU A 34 -0.97 12.22 3.17
C LEU A 34 -1.61 13.22 4.14
N ILE A 35 -2.43 14.15 3.64
CA ILE A 35 -3.18 15.08 4.49
C ILE A 35 -4.15 14.31 5.39
N LEU A 36 -4.94 13.39 4.82
CA LEU A 36 -5.92 12.61 5.57
C LEU A 36 -5.28 11.73 6.65
N LEU A 37 -4.09 11.20 6.41
CA LEU A 37 -3.33 10.45 7.41
C LEU A 37 -2.90 11.33 8.59
N GLY A 38 -2.54 12.60 8.35
CA GLY A 38 -2.10 13.54 9.38
C GLY A 38 -3.21 14.29 10.12
N ASP A 39 -4.43 14.31 9.58
CA ASP A 39 -5.53 15.15 10.11
C ASP A 39 -6.33 14.50 11.26
N GLY A 40 -6.86 15.30 12.18
CA GLY A 40 -7.71 14.87 13.31
C GLY A 40 -7.00 14.52 14.63
N ASP A 41 -7.76 14.27 15.69
CA ASP A 41 -7.26 13.97 17.05
C ASP A 41 -6.61 12.58 17.11
N ARG A 42 -5.47 12.48 17.81
CA ARG A 42 -4.73 11.23 18.10
C ARG A 42 -5.55 10.19 18.86
N ARG A 43 -6.61 10.61 19.54
CA ARG A 43 -7.55 9.71 20.26
C ARG A 43 -8.65 9.13 19.37
N SER A 44 -8.69 9.50 18.10
CA SER A 44 -9.63 8.96 17.12
C SER A 44 -8.91 8.07 16.11
N ILE A 45 -9.66 7.13 15.52
CA ILE A 45 -9.21 6.31 14.38
C ILE A 45 -8.81 7.22 13.18
N GLY A 46 -9.19 8.51 13.21
CA GLY A 46 -8.87 9.50 12.19
C GLY A 46 -9.68 9.29 10.92
N ASN A 47 -9.21 9.87 9.81
CA ASN A 47 -9.84 9.76 8.50
C ASN A 47 -9.42 8.48 7.73
N VAL A 48 -9.10 7.39 8.43
CA VAL A 48 -8.62 6.14 7.79
C VAL A 48 -9.62 5.61 6.77
N ASP A 49 -10.93 5.69 7.04
CA ASP A 49 -11.95 5.26 6.06
C ASP A 49 -11.93 6.12 4.79
N ALA A 50 -11.61 7.41 4.90
CA ALA A 50 -11.45 8.29 3.74
C ALA A 50 -10.14 8.00 2.98
N VAL A 51 -9.06 7.66 3.68
CA VAL A 51 -7.81 7.17 3.06
C VAL A 51 -8.06 5.89 2.27
N ILE A 52 -8.80 4.94 2.86
CA ILE A 52 -9.17 3.68 2.19
C ILE A 52 -9.99 3.99 0.93
N ALA A 53 -11.01 4.85 1.03
CA ALA A 53 -11.82 5.22 -0.12
C ALA A 53 -10.99 5.89 -1.23
N ALA A 54 -10.05 6.77 -0.87
CA ALA A 54 -9.16 7.43 -1.84
C ALA A 54 -8.23 6.43 -2.55
N VAL A 55 -7.66 5.46 -1.82
CA VAL A 55 -6.77 4.43 -2.39
C VAL A 55 -7.56 3.37 -3.17
N GLU A 56 -8.78 3.01 -2.74
CA GLU A 56 -9.67 2.15 -3.53
C GLU A 56 -10.10 2.85 -4.85
N HIS A 57 -10.25 4.17 -4.83
CA HIS A 57 -10.55 4.97 -6.03
C HIS A 57 -9.35 5.08 -6.99
N ASP A 58 -8.14 5.28 -6.45
CA ASP A 58 -6.88 5.27 -7.20
C ASP A 58 -5.85 4.32 -6.57
N PRO A 59 -5.81 3.05 -7.01
CA PRO A 59 -4.88 2.05 -6.48
C PRO A 59 -3.40 2.42 -6.62
N SER A 60 -3.04 3.34 -7.51
CA SER A 60 -1.65 3.81 -7.63
C SER A 60 -1.17 4.57 -6.38
N CYS A 61 -2.10 5.05 -5.55
CA CYS A 61 -1.81 5.67 -4.26
C CYS A 61 -1.46 4.65 -3.16
N PHE A 62 -1.64 3.35 -3.39
CA PHE A 62 -1.26 2.33 -2.40
C PHE A 62 0.25 2.36 -2.10
N ASP A 63 1.07 2.69 -3.09
CA ASP A 63 2.52 2.83 -2.88
C ASP A 63 2.85 3.99 -1.93
N VAL A 64 2.16 5.11 -2.05
CA VAL A 64 2.30 6.26 -1.14
C VAL A 64 1.84 5.88 0.26
N LEU A 65 0.69 5.20 0.37
CA LEU A 65 0.19 4.69 1.65
C LEU A 65 1.19 3.72 2.29
N PHE A 66 1.78 2.81 1.52
CA PHE A 66 2.78 1.88 2.04
C PHE A 66 4.04 2.60 2.54
N HIS A 67 4.59 3.52 1.74
CA HIS A 67 5.79 4.27 2.14
C HIS A 67 5.57 5.16 3.37
N SER A 68 4.33 5.59 3.63
CA SER A 68 4.01 6.35 4.84
C SER A 68 4.14 5.54 6.15
N LEU A 69 4.28 4.21 6.09
CA LEU A 69 4.70 3.38 7.24
C LEU A 69 6.08 3.75 7.79
N PHE A 70 6.91 4.43 6.99
CA PHE A 70 8.25 4.90 7.38
C PHE A 70 8.27 6.38 7.77
N SER A 71 7.11 7.02 7.94
CA SER A 71 7.01 8.42 8.37
C SER A 71 7.65 8.62 9.74
N ASP A 72 8.27 9.78 9.96
CA ASP A 72 8.74 10.19 11.28
C ASP A 72 7.58 10.41 12.27
N ASP A 73 6.38 10.72 11.76
CA ASP A 73 5.19 10.91 12.59
C ASP A 73 4.56 9.56 12.99
N PRO A 74 4.57 9.19 14.30
CA PRO A 74 3.97 7.95 14.78
C PRO A 74 2.47 7.82 14.49
N LEU A 75 1.74 8.94 14.39
CA LEU A 75 0.32 8.92 14.08
C LEU A 75 0.08 8.48 12.64
N ILE A 76 0.89 9.01 11.71
CA ILE A 76 0.85 8.64 10.29
C ILE A 76 1.16 7.14 10.16
N ARG A 77 2.25 6.65 10.78
CA ARG A 77 2.62 5.23 10.69
C ARG A 77 1.50 4.29 11.13
N MET A 78 0.90 4.56 12.29
CA MET A 78 -0.19 3.76 12.85
C MET A 78 -1.39 3.74 11.90
N ARG A 79 -1.84 4.91 11.42
CA ARG A 79 -3.02 5.01 10.55
C ARG A 79 -2.78 4.38 9.19
N SER A 80 -1.55 4.48 8.67
CA SER A 80 -1.16 3.78 7.45
C SER A 80 -1.20 2.27 7.64
N ALA A 81 -0.73 1.76 8.78
CA ALA A 81 -0.80 0.34 9.10
C ALA A 81 -2.26 -0.15 9.21
N ASP A 82 -3.14 0.63 9.86
CA ASP A 82 -4.58 0.35 9.93
C ASP A 82 -5.24 0.34 8.54
N ALA A 83 -4.99 1.36 7.73
CA ALA A 83 -5.54 1.46 6.38
C ALA A 83 -5.10 0.28 5.50
N ILE A 84 -3.81 -0.09 5.52
CA ILE A 84 -3.25 -1.21 4.76
C ILE A 84 -3.85 -2.54 5.25
N GLU A 85 -4.02 -2.70 6.56
CA GLU A 85 -4.68 -3.85 7.16
C GLU A 85 -6.12 -3.98 6.69
N LYS A 86 -6.89 -2.89 6.68
CA LYS A 86 -8.27 -2.90 6.16
C LYS A 86 -8.34 -3.16 4.66
N ILE A 87 -7.52 -2.49 3.84
CA ILE A 87 -7.49 -2.67 2.38
C ILE A 87 -7.15 -4.12 2.01
N SER A 88 -6.15 -4.71 2.67
CA SER A 88 -5.69 -6.06 2.35
C SER A 88 -6.72 -7.16 2.65
N ARG A 89 -7.79 -6.87 3.39
CA ARG A 89 -8.93 -7.81 3.54
C ARG A 89 -9.66 -8.04 2.22
N LYS A 90 -9.72 -7.02 1.34
CA LYS A 90 -10.33 -7.12 0.00
C LYS A 90 -9.28 -7.31 -1.10
N HIS A 91 -8.10 -6.74 -0.94
CA HIS A 91 -7.03 -6.71 -1.93
C HIS A 91 -5.71 -7.28 -1.38
N PRO A 92 -5.64 -8.57 -1.00
CA PRO A 92 -4.43 -9.17 -0.44
C PRO A 92 -3.25 -9.18 -1.43
N ASP A 93 -3.53 -9.22 -2.73
CA ASP A 93 -2.50 -9.20 -3.78
C ASP A 93 -1.69 -7.89 -3.81
N TRP A 94 -2.26 -6.79 -3.31
CA TRP A 94 -1.56 -5.49 -3.25
C TRP A 94 -0.40 -5.50 -2.25
N LEU A 95 -0.37 -6.45 -1.31
CA LEU A 95 0.74 -6.59 -0.36
C LEU A 95 1.96 -7.29 -0.97
N GLN A 96 1.80 -8.08 -2.03
CA GLN A 96 2.87 -8.96 -2.54
C GLN A 96 4.15 -8.20 -2.95
N PRO A 97 4.06 -7.04 -3.63
CA PRO A 97 5.24 -6.25 -3.97
C PRO A 97 6.06 -5.83 -2.74
N TYR A 98 5.40 -5.69 -1.59
CA TYR A 98 5.99 -5.17 -0.35
C TYR A 98 6.33 -6.24 0.68
N LYS A 99 6.10 -7.53 0.37
CA LYS A 99 6.32 -8.67 1.29
C LYS A 99 7.67 -8.63 2.01
N ARG A 100 8.75 -8.32 1.27
CA ARG A 100 10.09 -8.25 1.84
C ARG A 100 10.22 -7.13 2.87
N GLN A 101 9.70 -5.95 2.55
CA GLN A 101 9.75 -4.79 3.46
C GLN A 101 8.89 -5.02 4.70
N LEU A 102 7.71 -5.65 4.54
CA LEU A 102 6.87 -6.07 5.65
C LEU A 102 7.61 -7.00 6.61
N LEU A 103 8.31 -8.01 6.08
CA LEU A 103 9.04 -9.00 6.90
C LEU A 103 10.31 -8.47 7.58
N THR A 104 10.91 -7.40 7.05
CA THR A 104 12.25 -6.97 7.48
C THR A 104 12.30 -5.59 8.11
N GLN A 105 11.61 -4.60 7.53
CA GLN A 105 11.70 -3.21 7.99
C GLN A 105 10.47 -2.84 8.83
N VAL A 106 9.27 -3.04 8.28
CA VAL A 106 8.02 -2.66 8.97
C VAL A 106 7.80 -3.54 10.20
N ALA A 107 8.09 -4.84 10.09
CA ALA A 107 8.02 -5.76 11.21
C ALA A 107 8.87 -5.35 12.43
N GLN A 108 9.94 -4.58 12.22
CA GLN A 108 10.86 -4.17 13.27
C GLN A 108 10.48 -2.82 13.91
N SER A 109 9.40 -2.18 13.45
CA SER A 109 8.88 -0.91 14.00
C SER A 109 8.82 -0.96 15.53
N GLU A 110 9.36 0.01 16.25
CA GLU A 110 9.28 0.07 17.73
C GLU A 110 7.87 0.38 18.26
N GLN A 111 6.97 0.81 17.38
CA GLN A 111 5.60 1.17 17.72
C GLN A 111 4.68 -0.06 17.73
N GLN A 112 4.14 -0.41 18.90
CA GLN A 112 3.30 -1.60 19.13
C GLN A 112 2.05 -1.61 18.25
N GLU A 113 1.42 -0.46 18.02
CA GLU A 113 0.21 -0.39 17.18
C GLU A 113 0.50 -0.78 15.72
N VAL A 114 1.67 -0.39 15.20
CA VAL A 114 2.11 -0.82 13.86
C VAL A 114 2.35 -2.32 13.83
N ARG A 115 3.03 -2.87 14.85
CA ARG A 115 3.29 -4.32 14.96
C ARG A 115 1.99 -5.13 14.97
N TRP A 116 0.98 -4.69 15.73
CA TRP A 116 -0.32 -5.36 15.76
C TRP A 116 -1.00 -5.39 14.38
N HIS A 117 -0.99 -4.28 13.64
CA HIS A 117 -1.54 -4.30 12.28
C HIS A 117 -0.71 -5.20 11.34
N VAL A 118 0.62 -5.15 11.40
CA VAL A 118 1.52 -6.01 10.60
C VAL A 118 1.27 -7.50 10.85
N ALA A 119 1.06 -7.90 12.10
CA ALA A 119 0.75 -9.28 12.45
C ALA A 119 -0.49 -9.82 11.70
N GLN A 120 -1.48 -8.96 11.47
CA GLN A 120 -2.71 -9.29 10.73
C GLN A 120 -2.51 -9.33 9.20
N LEU A 121 -1.43 -8.75 8.68
CA LEU A 121 -1.08 -8.80 7.25
C LEU A 121 -0.43 -10.13 6.87
N PHE A 122 0.35 -10.75 7.76
CA PHE A 122 1.13 -11.96 7.44
C PHE A 122 0.31 -13.12 6.86
N PRO A 123 -0.87 -13.47 7.41
CA PRO A 123 -1.69 -14.55 6.84
C PRO A 123 -2.19 -14.26 5.41
N ARG A 124 -2.11 -13.01 4.93
CA ARG A 124 -2.57 -12.57 3.60
C ARG A 124 -1.44 -12.52 2.56
N LEU A 125 -0.21 -12.82 2.97
CA LEU A 125 0.95 -12.88 2.07
C LEU A 125 1.08 -14.26 1.45
N ALA A 126 1.34 -14.31 0.14
CA ALA A 126 1.74 -15.56 -0.50
C ALA A 126 3.19 -15.86 -0.08
N ALA A 127 3.35 -16.88 0.76
CA ALA A 127 4.62 -17.19 1.40
C ALA A 127 5.04 -18.65 1.19
N ASP A 128 6.33 -18.86 0.93
CA ASP A 128 6.95 -20.19 0.98
C ASP A 128 7.22 -20.64 2.43
N GLN A 129 7.81 -21.82 2.62
CA GLN A 129 8.06 -22.38 3.95
C GLN A 129 9.09 -21.56 4.76
N HIS A 130 10.08 -20.96 4.09
CA HIS A 130 11.09 -20.15 4.75
C HIS A 130 10.48 -18.82 5.21
N GLU A 131 9.70 -18.17 4.34
CA GLU A 131 8.98 -16.94 4.64
C GLU A 131 7.96 -17.13 5.77
N ARG A 132 7.21 -18.24 5.78
CA ARG A 132 6.30 -18.57 6.89
C ARG A 132 7.04 -18.74 8.21
N THR A 133 8.19 -19.42 8.19
CA THR A 133 9.03 -19.56 9.39
C THR A 133 9.49 -18.20 9.90
N ALA A 134 9.87 -17.29 9.00
CA ALA A 134 10.25 -15.93 9.36
C ALA A 134 9.07 -15.13 9.95
N MET A 135 7.88 -15.22 9.35
CA MET A 135 6.64 -14.60 9.88
C MET A 135 6.34 -15.08 11.30
N VAL A 136 6.40 -16.39 11.54
CA VAL A 136 6.15 -16.95 12.88
C VAL A 136 7.16 -16.45 13.90
N ARG A 137 8.45 -16.33 13.54
CA ARG A 137 9.47 -15.76 14.45
C ARG A 137 9.13 -14.33 14.84
N VAL A 138 8.82 -13.47 13.86
CA VAL A 138 8.39 -12.09 14.13
C VAL A 138 7.17 -12.05 15.06
N LEU A 139 6.17 -12.89 14.82
CA LEU A 139 4.97 -12.96 15.68
C LEU A 139 5.28 -13.42 17.10
N LEU A 140 6.21 -14.35 17.27
CA LEU A 140 6.67 -14.79 18.59
C LEU A 140 7.47 -13.70 19.29
N ASP A 141 8.26 -12.91 18.54
CA ASP A 141 9.02 -11.79 19.09
C ASP A 141 8.08 -10.72 19.66
N TYR A 142 6.96 -10.43 18.98
CA TYR A 142 5.92 -9.49 19.45
C TYR A 142 5.25 -9.90 20.77
N LEU A 143 5.35 -11.16 21.19
CA LEU A 143 4.83 -11.59 22.49
C LEU A 143 5.66 -11.09 23.67
N ASN A 144 6.80 -10.45 23.41
CA ASN A 144 7.68 -9.86 24.42
C ASN A 144 7.55 -8.32 24.50
N ASP A 145 6.56 -7.74 23.81
CA ASP A 145 6.25 -6.30 23.83
C ASP A 145 5.77 -5.79 25.20
#